data_AF-A0A5J4P5T4-F1
#
_entry.id   AF-A0A5J4P5T4-F1
#
_cell.length_a   1.000
_cell.length_b   1.000
_cell.length_c   1.000
_cell.angle_alpha   90.00
_cell.angle_beta   90.00
_cell.angle_gamma   90.00
#
_symmetry.space_group_name_H-M   'P 1'
#
loop_
_entity.id
_entity.type
_entity.pdbx_description
1 polymer ?
#
loop_
_entity_poly.entity_id
_entity_poly.type
_entity_poly.pdbx_seq_one_letter_code
_entity_poly.pdbx_strand_id
1 'polypeptide(L)'
;ARAKGIIFRTKSDAIYISVPLGVTLEEVKVVIEKMRDKLSTSRKKAPRVRIDLNYRIDAEHFKLSLVTGKQDTFQARSKPEEMEIICPKETDFNDERLQAWLRKVIEEALRKHAKVILPLRLAELSARYKLPFRGVKINSSRGRWGSCSVKKVINLSFFVLLLPEYLIDY
;
A
#
# COMPACT_ATOMS: atom_id res chain seq x y z
N ALA A 1 -13.92 1.74 18.20
CA ALA A 1 -13.88 3.09 18.79
C ALA A 1 -14.74 4.01 17.93
N ARG A 2 -15.74 4.69 18.53
CA ARG A 2 -16.62 5.64 17.84
C ARG A 2 -15.89 6.97 17.62
N ALA A 3 -16.11 7.65 16.50
CA ALA A 3 -15.51 8.95 16.23
C ALA A 3 -16.12 10.01 17.17
N LYS A 4 -15.27 10.80 17.84
CA LYS A 4 -15.70 11.91 18.72
C LYS A 4 -15.84 13.24 17.98
N GLY A 5 -15.46 13.31 16.70
CA GLY A 5 -15.59 14.47 15.82
C GLY A 5 -15.66 14.06 14.35
N ILE A 6 -15.90 15.01 13.43
CA ILE A 6 -15.92 14.74 11.98
C ILE A 6 -14.50 14.47 11.50
N ILE A 7 -14.24 13.26 11.01
CA ILE A 7 -12.91 12.85 10.51
C ILE A 7 -12.98 12.71 8.99
N PHE A 8 -12.16 13.48 8.29
CA PHE A 8 -11.96 13.36 6.85
C PHE A 8 -10.78 12.43 6.55
N ARG A 9 -10.98 11.48 5.61
CA ARG A 9 -9.93 10.61 5.08
C ARG A 9 -9.96 10.66 3.56
N THR A 10 -8.95 11.30 2.98
CA THR A 10 -8.76 11.31 1.53
C THR A 10 -8.18 9.98 1.08
N LYS A 11 -8.85 9.29 0.15
CA LYS A 11 -8.32 8.13 -0.59
C LYS A 11 -8.22 8.47 -2.08
N SER A 12 -7.76 7.51 -2.88
CA SER A 12 -7.54 7.69 -4.33
C SER A 12 -8.82 7.93 -5.13
N ASP A 13 -9.94 7.36 -4.68
CA ASP A 13 -11.25 7.39 -5.33
C ASP A 13 -12.17 8.46 -4.74
N ALA A 14 -12.23 8.57 -3.41
CA ALA A 14 -13.14 9.46 -2.71
C ALA A 14 -12.58 9.99 -1.40
N ILE A 15 -13.26 11.00 -0.84
CA ILE A 15 -13.05 11.46 0.53
C ILE A 15 -14.08 10.78 1.42
N TYR A 16 -13.62 9.98 2.37
CA TYR A 16 -14.46 9.32 3.35
C TYR A 16 -14.62 10.20 4.58
N ILE A 17 -15.86 10.35 5.03
CA ILE A 17 -16.21 11.17 6.21
C ILE A 17 -16.75 10.24 7.28
N SER A 18 -16.16 10.25 8.47
CA SER A 18 -16.72 9.60 9.66
C SER A 18 -17.41 10.65 10.52
N VAL A 19 -18.70 10.48 10.75
CA VAL A 19 -19.55 11.44 11.48
C VAL A 19 -19.98 10.83 12.82
N PRO A 20 -19.87 11.55 13.96
CA PRO A 20 -20.39 11.10 15.25
C PRO A 20 -21.92 10.96 15.25
N LEU A 21 -22.46 10.13 16.16
CA LEU A 21 -23.88 10.10 16.43
C LEU A 21 -24.31 11.44 17.04
N GLY A 22 -25.25 12.14 16.41
CA GLY A 22 -25.80 13.42 16.87
C GLY A 22 -25.49 14.64 15.99
N VAL A 23 -24.65 14.49 14.95
CA VAL A 23 -24.36 15.56 13.99
C VAL A 23 -25.29 15.43 12.78
N THR A 24 -25.92 16.52 12.36
CA THR A 24 -26.85 16.51 11.21
C THR A 24 -26.11 16.61 9.87
N LEU A 25 -26.80 16.26 8.78
CA LEU A 25 -26.22 16.38 7.43
C LEU A 25 -25.96 17.84 7.04
N GLU A 26 -26.74 18.80 7.55
CA GLU A 26 -26.51 20.23 7.31
C GLU A 26 -25.18 20.68 7.94
N GLU A 27 -24.93 20.29 9.19
CA GLU A 27 -23.68 20.60 9.88
C GLU A 27 -22.48 19.99 9.15
N VAL A 28 -22.62 18.76 8.65
CA VAL A 28 -21.58 18.11 7.82
C VAL A 28 -21.32 18.89 6.54
N LYS A 29 -22.36 19.37 5.84
CA LYS A 29 -22.20 20.18 4.61
C LYS A 29 -21.46 21.49 4.87
N VAL A 30 -21.80 22.19 5.96
CA VAL A 30 -21.12 23.45 6.35
C VAL A 30 -19.63 23.20 6.60
N VAL A 31 -19.29 22.10 7.29
CA VAL A 31 -17.89 21.73 7.56
C VAL A 31 -17.16 21.32 6.28
N ILE A 32 -17.81 20.59 5.37
CA ILE A 32 -17.25 20.24 4.04
C ILE A 32 -16.91 21.52 3.27
N GLU A 33 -17.84 22.48 3.19
CA GLU A 33 -17.65 23.71 2.43
C GLU A 33 -16.51 24.55 3.03
N LYS A 34 -16.46 24.67 4.35
CA LYS A 34 -15.36 25.35 5.06
C LYS A 34 -14.00 24.68 4.87
N MET A 35 -13.97 23.37 4.61
CA MET A 35 -12.74 22.60 4.38
C MET A 35 -12.46 22.33 2.90
N ARG A 36 -13.26 22.83 1.96
CA ARG A 36 -13.22 22.48 0.53
C ARG A 36 -11.84 22.66 -0.10
N ASP A 37 -11.19 23.80 0.15
CA ASP A 37 -9.85 24.07 -0.39
C ASP A 37 -8.80 23.15 0.22
N LYS A 38 -8.89 22.88 1.53
CA LYS A 38 -7.99 21.94 2.20
C LYS A 38 -8.19 20.50 1.72
N LEU A 39 -9.43 20.10 1.44
CA LEU A 39 -9.79 18.78 0.93
C LEU A 39 -9.34 18.60 -0.53
N SER A 40 -9.55 19.61 -1.38
CA SER A 40 -9.06 19.67 -2.76
C SER A 40 -7.54 19.62 -2.81
N THR A 41 -6.88 20.42 -1.98
CA THR A 41 -5.42 20.45 -1.88
C THR A 41 -4.88 19.14 -1.33
N SER A 42 -5.50 18.56 -0.30
CA SER A 42 -5.14 17.23 0.25
C SER A 42 -5.22 16.13 -0.82
N ARG A 43 -6.21 16.19 -1.72
CA ARG A 43 -6.31 15.29 -2.87
C ARG A 43 -5.16 15.46 -3.87
N LYS A 44 -4.66 16.69 -4.03
CA LYS A 44 -3.55 17.04 -4.94
C LYS A 44 -2.15 16.88 -4.31
N LYS A 45 -2.02 16.92 -2.97
CA LYS A 45 -0.75 17.10 -2.23
C LYS A 45 0.08 15.86 -1.93
N ALA A 46 -0.28 14.68 -2.41
CA ALA A 46 0.67 13.56 -2.36
C ALA A 46 1.48 13.60 -3.67
N PRO A 47 2.72 14.12 -3.70
CA PRO A 47 3.61 13.90 -4.83
C PRO A 47 3.86 12.39 -4.89
N ARG A 48 3.07 11.70 -5.71
CA ARG A 48 3.27 10.29 -5.96
C ARG A 48 4.43 10.24 -6.94
N VAL A 49 5.52 9.57 -6.53
CA VAL A 49 6.62 9.28 -7.45
C VAL A 49 6.02 8.68 -8.72
N ARG A 50 6.40 9.26 -9.85
CA ARG A 50 5.96 8.81 -11.17
C ARG A 50 6.58 7.46 -11.44
N ILE A 51 5.76 6.53 -11.91
CA ILE A 51 6.24 5.20 -12.29
C ILE A 51 6.49 5.24 -13.80
N ASP A 52 7.75 5.21 -14.20
CA ASP A 52 8.18 5.13 -15.59
C ASP A 52 9.28 4.06 -15.71
N LEU A 53 9.96 3.97 -16.85
CA LEU A 53 11.02 3.00 -17.10
C LEU A 53 12.24 3.16 -16.18
N ASN A 54 12.41 4.31 -15.54
CA ASN A 54 13.49 4.55 -14.57
C ASN A 54 13.06 4.20 -13.14
N TYR A 55 11.77 3.96 -12.90
CA TYR A 55 11.27 3.57 -11.60
C TYR A 55 11.74 2.16 -11.26
N ARG A 56 12.51 2.03 -10.18
CA ARG A 56 13.04 0.77 -9.68
C ARG A 56 12.78 0.64 -8.19
N ILE A 57 12.50 -0.58 -7.76
CA ILE A 57 12.56 -0.97 -6.36
C ILE A 57 13.66 -2.02 -6.27
N ASP A 58 14.64 -1.78 -5.42
CA ASP A 58 15.71 -2.72 -5.15
C ASP A 58 15.74 -2.97 -3.64
N ALA A 59 14.85 -3.85 -3.20
CA ALA A 59 14.80 -4.34 -1.82
C ALA A 59 15.17 -5.81 -1.80
N GLU A 60 15.74 -6.26 -0.68
CA GLU A 60 16.26 -7.63 -0.50
C GLU A 60 15.26 -8.71 -0.95
N HIS A 61 13.99 -8.53 -0.56
CA HIS A 61 12.93 -9.50 -0.76
C HIS A 61 11.95 -9.14 -1.89
N PHE A 62 12.19 -8.02 -2.58
CA PHE A 62 11.33 -7.55 -3.66
C PHE A 62 12.06 -6.56 -4.57
N LYS A 63 12.37 -7.03 -5.77
CA LYS A 63 12.93 -6.20 -6.84
C LYS A 63 11.88 -5.91 -7.89
N LEU A 64 11.83 -4.67 -8.38
CA LEU A 64 10.92 -4.24 -9.44
C LEU A 64 11.68 -3.49 -10.53
N SER A 65 11.44 -3.88 -11.78
CA SER A 65 11.85 -3.12 -12.96
C SER A 65 10.70 -2.96 -13.95
N LEU A 66 10.79 -1.89 -14.74
CA LEU A 66 9.92 -1.66 -15.89
C LEU A 66 10.79 -1.67 -17.17
N VAL A 67 10.37 -2.40 -18.19
CA VAL A 67 11.11 -2.54 -19.45
C VAL A 67 10.19 -2.37 -20.65
N THR A 68 10.70 -1.86 -21.76
CA THR A 68 9.93 -1.74 -22.99
C THR A 68 9.90 -3.07 -23.75
N GLY A 69 8.71 -3.56 -24.07
CA GLY A 69 8.49 -4.76 -24.87
C GLY A 69 8.30 -4.49 -26.35
N LYS A 70 8.28 -5.58 -27.14
CA LYS A 70 7.91 -5.54 -28.57
C LYS A 70 6.40 -5.63 -28.80
N GLN A 71 5.62 -5.94 -27.76
CA GLN A 71 4.18 -6.18 -27.86
C GLN A 71 3.39 -4.94 -27.42
N ASP A 72 2.16 -4.81 -27.93
CA ASP A 72 1.28 -3.68 -27.65
C ASP A 72 0.46 -3.82 -26.36
N THR A 73 0.74 -4.86 -25.55
CA THR A 73 0.04 -5.11 -24.28
C THR A 73 1.01 -5.10 -23.10
N PHE A 74 0.51 -4.66 -21.94
CA PHE A 74 1.26 -4.74 -20.69
C PHE A 74 1.36 -6.19 -20.21
N GLN A 75 2.55 -6.60 -19.79
CA GLN A 75 2.77 -7.92 -19.21
C GLN A 75 3.51 -7.79 -17.88
N ALA A 76 3.21 -8.67 -16.95
CA ALA A 76 3.94 -8.77 -15.69
C ALA A 76 4.60 -10.15 -15.61
N ARG A 77 5.93 -10.17 -15.56
CA ARG A 77 6.73 -11.36 -15.24
C ARG A 77 7.05 -11.33 -13.75
N SER A 78 6.57 -12.33 -13.02
CA SER A 78 6.84 -12.48 -11.59
C SER A 78 7.72 -13.71 -11.40
N LYS A 79 8.95 -13.47 -10.94
CA LYS A 79 9.88 -14.46 -10.40
C LYS A 79 9.78 -14.45 -8.85
N PRO A 80 10.42 -15.38 -8.14
CA PRO A 80 10.32 -15.48 -6.67
C PRO A 80 10.69 -14.19 -5.91
N GLU A 81 11.67 -13.42 -6.40
CA GLU A 81 12.16 -12.19 -5.74
C GLU A 81 12.12 -10.95 -6.66
N GLU A 82 11.77 -11.15 -7.94
CA GLU A 82 11.78 -10.10 -8.93
C GLU A 82 10.42 -9.99 -9.61
N MET A 83 9.98 -8.76 -9.82
CA MET A 83 8.88 -8.42 -10.70
C MET A 83 9.40 -7.55 -11.84
N GLU A 84 9.08 -7.94 -13.06
CA GLU A 84 9.35 -7.13 -14.23
C GLU A 84 8.04 -6.82 -14.94
N ILE A 85 7.76 -5.53 -15.14
CA ILE A 85 6.61 -5.08 -15.91
C ILE A 85 7.10 -4.68 -17.30
N ILE A 86 6.58 -5.37 -18.31
CA ILE A 86 6.84 -5.08 -19.71
C ILE A 86 5.79 -4.08 -20.19
N CYS A 87 6.24 -2.91 -20.61
CA CYS A 87 5.41 -1.83 -21.12
C CYS A 87 5.47 -1.80 -22.65
N PRO A 88 4.35 -1.52 -23.34
CA PRO A 88 4.34 -1.21 -24.77
C PRO A 88 5.27 -0.04 -25.14
N LYS A 89 5.73 0.03 -26.40
CA LYS A 89 6.61 1.13 -26.86
C LYS A 89 5.98 2.51 -26.74
N GLU A 90 4.72 2.63 -27.14
CA GLU A 90 3.97 3.91 -27.16
C GLU A 90 3.29 4.20 -25.81
N THR A 91 3.90 3.81 -24.70
CA THR A 91 3.30 3.99 -23.37
C THR A 91 3.43 5.44 -22.89
N ASP A 92 2.31 6.12 -22.70
CA ASP A 92 2.28 7.43 -22.02
C ASP A 92 2.25 7.30 -20.50
N PHE A 93 3.42 7.41 -19.86
CA PHE A 93 3.53 7.39 -18.40
C PHE A 93 2.96 8.64 -17.70
N ASN A 94 2.51 9.66 -18.44
CA ASN A 94 1.80 10.80 -17.86
C ASN A 94 0.31 10.53 -17.62
N ASP A 95 -0.26 9.46 -18.21
CA ASP A 95 -1.65 9.09 -17.98
C ASP A 95 -1.90 8.70 -16.51
N GLU A 96 -2.76 9.46 -15.82
CA GLU A 96 -3.13 9.20 -14.44
C GLU A 96 -3.81 7.84 -14.24
N ARG A 97 -4.56 7.36 -15.24
CA ARG A 97 -5.24 6.05 -15.17
C ARG A 97 -4.21 4.92 -15.22
N LEU A 98 -3.25 5.00 -16.13
CA LEU A 98 -2.11 4.09 -16.19
C LEU A 98 -1.31 4.13 -14.88
N GLN A 99 -0.99 5.32 -14.38
CA GLN A 99 -0.28 5.51 -13.12
C GLN A 99 -1.02 4.89 -11.92
N ALA A 100 -2.35 4.97 -11.88
CA ALA A 100 -3.15 4.33 -10.84
C ALA A 100 -3.14 2.80 -10.99
N TRP A 101 -3.24 2.30 -12.23
CA TRP A 101 -3.18 0.88 -12.55
C TRP A 101 -1.81 0.27 -12.18
N LEU A 102 -0.70 0.89 -12.58
CA LEU A 102 0.66 0.44 -12.25
C LEU A 102 0.88 0.31 -10.74
N ARG A 103 0.44 1.30 -9.96
CA ARG A 103 0.51 1.22 -8.49
C ARG A 103 -0.22 0.01 -7.93
N LYS A 104 -1.43 -0.27 -8.45
CA LYS A 104 -2.22 -1.42 -8.03
C LYS A 104 -1.52 -2.73 -8.38
N VAL A 105 -0.94 -2.83 -9.58
CA VAL A 105 -0.18 -3.99 -10.03
C VAL A 105 1.02 -4.26 -9.12
N ILE A 106 1.80 -3.21 -8.81
CA ILE A 106 2.97 -3.31 -7.91
C ILE A 106 2.53 -3.69 -6.49
N GLU A 107 1.48 -3.07 -5.95
CA GLU A 107 0.97 -3.38 -4.61
C GLU A 107 0.48 -4.84 -4.50
N GLU A 108 -0.16 -5.38 -5.54
CA GLU A 108 -0.61 -6.77 -5.53
C GLU A 108 0.54 -7.76 -5.67
N ALA A 109 1.58 -7.43 -6.45
CA ALA A 109 2.79 -8.24 -6.49
C ALA A 109 3.51 -8.24 -5.14
N LEU A 110 3.68 -7.07 -4.53
CA LEU A 110 4.28 -6.93 -3.19
C LEU A 110 3.47 -7.72 -2.15
N ARG A 111 2.13 -7.66 -2.21
CA ARG A 111 1.26 -8.47 -1.35
C ARG A 111 1.47 -9.97 -1.56
N LYS A 112 1.64 -10.43 -2.81
CA LYS A 112 1.89 -11.84 -3.12
C LYS A 112 3.21 -12.32 -2.52
N HIS A 113 4.28 -11.55 -2.68
CA HIS A 113 5.59 -11.86 -2.09
C HIS A 113 5.53 -11.85 -0.56
N ALA A 114 4.88 -10.83 0.03
CA ALA A 114 4.73 -10.70 1.48
C ALA A 114 3.97 -11.88 2.11
N LYS A 115 3.00 -12.47 1.40
CA LYS A 115 2.28 -13.66 1.85
C LYS A 115 3.13 -14.93 1.86
N VAL A 116 4.25 -14.96 1.15
CA VAL A 116 5.19 -16.09 1.15
C VAL A 116 6.27 -15.86 2.19
N ILE A 117 6.90 -14.69 2.17
CA ILE A 117 8.12 -14.39 2.94
C ILE A 117 7.81 -14.13 4.42
N LEU A 118 6.86 -13.23 4.72
CA LEU A 118 6.63 -12.77 6.09
C LEU A 118 6.11 -13.87 7.03
N PRO A 119 5.19 -14.77 6.62
CA PRO A 119 4.76 -15.88 7.47
C PRO A 119 5.91 -16.83 7.83
N LEU A 120 6.79 -17.14 6.87
CA LEU A 120 7.94 -18.01 7.09
C LEU A 120 8.90 -17.38 8.09
N ARG A 121 9.31 -16.12 7.84
CA ARG A 121 10.21 -15.40 8.74
C ARG A 121 9.65 -15.26 10.16
N LEU A 122 8.35 -14.95 10.27
CA LEU A 122 7.68 -14.84 11.56
C LEU A 122 7.65 -16.18 12.32
N ALA A 123 7.49 -17.31 11.62
CA ALA A 123 7.55 -18.64 12.23
C ALA A 123 8.95 -18.95 12.78
N GLU A 124 10.01 -18.59 12.05
CA GLU A 124 11.41 -18.73 12.51
C GLU A 124 11.67 -17.91 13.77
N LEU A 125 11.26 -16.63 13.78
CA LEU A 125 11.42 -15.74 14.94
C LEU A 125 10.61 -16.25 16.15
N SER A 126 9.37 -16.70 15.92
CA SER A 126 8.52 -17.29 16.95
C SER A 126 9.19 -18.52 17.60
N ALA A 127 9.80 -19.39 16.79
CA ALA A 127 10.52 -20.56 17.29
C ALA A 127 11.77 -20.16 18.07
N ARG A 128 12.58 -19.24 17.53
CA ARG A 128 13.82 -18.75 18.15
C ARG A 128 13.57 -18.13 19.52
N TYR A 129 12.56 -17.26 19.63
CA TYR A 129 12.27 -16.52 20.86
C TYR A 129 11.21 -17.16 21.74
N LYS A 130 10.66 -18.33 21.35
CA LYS A 130 9.62 -19.05 22.07
C LYS A 130 8.35 -18.22 22.32
N LEU A 131 7.97 -17.42 21.32
CA LEU A 131 6.81 -16.51 21.36
C LEU A 131 5.71 -16.98 20.39
N PRO A 132 4.84 -17.92 20.79
CA PRO A 132 3.87 -18.51 19.87
C PRO A 132 2.78 -17.50 19.45
N PHE A 133 2.43 -17.54 18.17
CA PHE A 133 1.32 -16.78 17.59
C PHE A 133 0.26 -17.73 16.99
N ARG A 134 -0.98 -17.24 16.84
CA ARG A 134 -2.11 -18.04 16.30
C ARG A 134 -2.29 -17.89 14.79
N GLY A 135 -1.78 -16.81 14.21
CA GLY A 135 -1.88 -16.59 12.77
C GLY A 135 -1.33 -15.25 12.34
N VAL A 136 -1.14 -15.11 11.04
CA VAL A 136 -0.59 -13.91 10.41
C VAL A 136 -1.55 -13.39 9.32
N LYS A 137 -1.70 -12.07 9.23
CA LYS A 137 -2.50 -11.39 8.22
C LYS A 137 -1.66 -10.32 7.53
N ILE A 138 -1.66 -10.33 6.21
CA ILE A 138 -0.95 -9.34 5.40
C ILE A 138 -1.93 -8.27 4.91
N ASN A 139 -1.58 -6.99 5.09
CA ASN A 139 -2.40 -5.84 4.74
C ASN A 139 -1.57 -4.72 4.07
N SER A 140 -2.22 -3.61 3.71
CA SER A 140 -1.62 -2.44 3.04
C SER A 140 -1.52 -1.20 3.95
N SER A 141 -1.36 -1.40 5.27
CA SER A 141 -1.26 -0.28 6.22
C SER A 141 0.00 0.55 5.96
N ARG A 142 -0.17 1.85 5.78
CA ARG A 142 0.94 2.80 5.55
C ARG A 142 1.37 3.56 6.80
N GLY A 143 0.53 3.55 7.85
CA GLY A 143 0.79 4.29 9.09
C GLY A 143 1.43 3.45 10.21
N ARG A 144 1.60 2.15 9.98
CA ARG A 144 2.23 1.21 10.92
C ARG A 144 2.74 -0.02 10.16
N TRP A 145 3.86 -0.55 10.60
CA TRP A 145 4.48 -1.75 10.02
C TRP A 145 3.75 -3.03 10.42
N GLY A 146 3.22 -3.07 11.65
CA GLY A 146 2.44 -4.19 12.12
C GLY A 146 1.58 -3.90 13.35
N SER A 147 0.86 -4.92 13.80
CA SER A 147 0.14 -4.92 15.08
C SER A 147 -0.15 -6.34 15.52
N CYS A 148 -0.15 -6.59 16.83
CA CYS A 148 -0.56 -7.86 17.41
C CYS A 148 -1.90 -7.68 18.15
N SER A 149 -2.78 -8.66 18.07
CA SER A 149 -4.02 -8.70 18.82
C SER A 149 -3.89 -9.53 20.09
N VAL A 150 -4.78 -9.33 21.07
CA VAL A 150 -4.87 -10.16 22.29
C VAL A 150 -5.03 -11.65 21.97
N LYS A 151 -5.67 -11.99 20.83
CA LYS A 151 -5.80 -13.37 20.33
C LYS A 151 -4.52 -13.90 19.67
N LYS A 152 -3.39 -13.21 19.80
CA LYS A 152 -2.09 -13.56 19.20
C LYS A 152 -2.11 -13.67 17.67
N VAL A 153 -2.98 -12.91 17.01
CA VAL A 153 -2.94 -12.75 15.54
C VAL A 153 -2.11 -11.52 15.21
N ILE A 154 -1.08 -11.73 14.39
CA ILE A 154 -0.14 -10.70 13.95
C ILE A 154 -0.60 -10.17 12.59
N ASN A 155 -0.68 -8.85 12.46
CA ASN A 155 -0.99 -8.18 11.21
C ASN A 155 0.25 -7.44 10.75
N LEU A 156 0.73 -7.71 9.55
CA LEU A 156 1.90 -7.05 8.97
C LEU A 156 1.50 -6.30 7.69
N SER A 157 2.08 -5.14 7.50
CA SER A 157 1.99 -4.43 6.24
C SER A 157 2.93 -5.08 5.23
N PHE A 158 2.48 -5.32 3.99
CA PHE A 158 3.37 -5.82 2.95
C PHE A 158 4.48 -4.82 2.59
N PHE A 159 4.33 -3.54 2.96
CA PHE A 159 5.39 -2.53 2.76
C PHE A 159 6.63 -2.81 3.61
N VAL A 160 6.55 -3.69 4.62
CA VAL A 160 7.71 -4.15 5.40
C VAL A 160 8.77 -4.79 4.49
N LEU A 161 8.37 -5.46 3.40
CA LEU A 161 9.33 -6.06 2.46
C LEU A 161 10.20 -5.04 1.69
N LEU A 162 9.84 -3.75 1.75
CA LEU A 162 10.64 -2.69 1.14
C LEU A 162 11.75 -2.17 2.07
N LEU A 163 11.82 -2.67 3.30
CA LEU A 163 12.84 -2.31 4.27
C LEU A 163 14.10 -3.19 4.07
N PRO A 164 15.30 -2.67 4.42
CA PRO A 164 16.49 -3.49 4.62
C PRO A 164 16.23 -4.67 5.57
N GLU A 165 16.91 -5.80 5.36
CA GLU A 165 16.68 -7.04 6.13
C GLU A 165 16.72 -6.83 7.64
N TYR A 166 17.72 -6.09 8.14
CA TYR A 166 17.87 -5.83 9.58
C TYR A 166 16.70 -5.03 10.19
N LEU A 167 15.90 -4.33 9.37
CA LEU A 167 14.70 -3.59 9.79
C LEU A 167 13.42 -4.41 9.62
N ILE A 168 13.43 -5.50 8.86
CA ILE A 168 12.29 -6.41 8.73
C ILE A 168 12.05 -7.17 10.05
N ASP A 169 13.13 -7.52 10.75
CA ASP A 169 13.10 -8.33 11.97
C ASP A 169 13.01 -7.54 13.29
N TYR A 170 13.16 -6.20 13.23
CA TYR A 170 13.12 -5.32 14.41
C TYR A 170 11.71 -5.25 15.03
#